data_AF-A0A087WSK1-F1
#
_entry.id   AF-A0A087WSK1-F1
#
_cell.length_a   1.000
_cell.length_b   1.000
_cell.length_c   1.000
_cell.angle_alpha   90.00
_cell.angle_beta   90.00
_cell.angle_gamma   90.00
#
_symmetry.space_group_name_H-M   'P 1'
#
loop_
_entity.id
_entity.type
_entity.pdbx_description
1 polymer ?
#
loop_
_entity_poly.entity_id
_entity_poly.type
_entity_poly.pdbx_seq_one_letter_code
_entity_poly.pdbx_strand_id
1 'polypeptide(L)' 'MPLTYDATQRLSRTGKSLYAVLELKKGAETADIKKAYRHLLSFVACSLVVVVAAAAVYAVVDLIHQPRKRKRIAK' A
#
# COMPACT_ATOMS: atom_id res chain seq x y z
N MET A 1 3.96 -27.04 -8.16
CA MET A 1 3.79 -25.76 -7.43
C MET A 1 3.36 -24.68 -8.42
N PRO A 2 2.10 -24.20 -8.44
CA PRO A 2 1.58 -23.38 -9.56
C PRO A 2 1.45 -21.87 -9.28
N LEU A 3 1.88 -21.34 -8.12
CA LEU A 3 1.67 -19.93 -7.76
C LEU A 3 2.54 -18.91 -8.52
N THR A 4 3.62 -19.35 -9.18
CA THR A 4 4.56 -18.46 -9.87
C THR A 4 4.03 -17.95 -11.21
N TYR A 5 3.16 -18.72 -11.86
CA TYR A 5 2.64 -18.39 -13.20
C TYR A 5 1.71 -17.17 -13.16
N ASP A 6 0.79 -17.12 -12.20
CA ASP A 6 -0.16 -16.00 -12.05
C ASP A 6 0.52 -14.68 -11.69
N ALA A 7 1.54 -14.73 -10.81
CA ALA A 7 2.32 -13.54 -10.46
C ALA A 7 3.10 -13.00 -11.66
N THR A 8 3.72 -13.91 -12.43
CA THR A 8 4.48 -13.57 -13.65
C THR A 8 3.57 -13.00 -14.74
N GLN A 9 2.38 -13.57 -14.91
CA GLN A 9 1.41 -13.10 -15.91
C GLN A 9 0.84 -11.72 -15.57
N ARG A 10 0.57 -11.44 -14.28
CA ARG A 10 0.13 -10.10 -13.82
C ARG A 10 1.23 -9.05 -14.00
N LEU A 11 2.49 -9.40 -13.76
CA LEU A 11 3.64 -8.52 -13.96
C LEU A 11 3.94 -8.25 -15.45
N SER A 12 3.74 -9.27 -16.30
CA SER A 12 3.85 -9.12 -17.75
C SER A 12 2.85 -8.09 -18.31
N ARG A 13 1.62 -8.05 -17.77
CA ARG A 13 0.64 -6.99 -18.10
C ARG A 13 1.11 -5.58 -17.71
N THR A 14 1.88 -5.44 -16.64
CA THR A 14 2.42 -4.16 -16.18
C THR A 14 3.76 -3.80 -16.85
N GLY A 15 4.28 -4.66 -17.73
CA GLY A 15 5.55 -4.46 -18.46
C GLY A 15 6.81 -4.49 -17.58
N LYS A 16 6.68 -4.79 -16.27
CA LYS A 16 7.78 -4.79 -15.30
C LYS A 16 8.04 -6.21 -14.83
N SER A 17 9.27 -6.69 -15.01
CA SER A 17 9.66 -8.01 -14.49
C SER A 17 9.73 -7.99 -12.96
N LEU A 18 9.43 -9.13 -12.31
CA LEU A 18 9.47 -9.26 -10.84
C LEU A 18 10.83 -8.82 -10.27
N TYR A 19 11.91 -9.21 -10.95
CA TYR A 19 13.28 -8.82 -10.63
C TYR A 19 13.52 -7.31 -10.76
N ALA A 20 12.93 -6.66 -11.76
CA ALA A 20 13.01 -5.21 -11.90
C ALA A 20 12.25 -4.47 -10.79
N VAL A 21 11.11 -5.01 -10.34
CA VAL A 21 10.34 -4.42 -9.21
C VAL A 21 11.10 -4.55 -7.89
N LEU A 22 11.84 -5.64 -7.71
CA LEU A 22 12.67 -5.86 -6.52
C LEU A 22 14.09 -5.29 -6.66
N GLU A 23 14.42 -4.67 -7.80
CA GLU A 23 15.76 -4.17 -8.15
C GLU A 23 16.87 -5.23 -8.02
N LEU A 24 16.51 -6.51 -8.24
CA LEU A 24 17.41 -7.64 -8.12
C LEU A 24 17.99 -8.05 -9.47
N LYS A 25 19.26 -8.47 -9.46
CA LYS A 25 19.91 -9.06 -10.64
C LYS A 25 19.23 -10.40 -10.98
N LYS A 26 19.02 -10.66 -12.27
CA LYS A 26 18.47 -11.93 -12.76
C LYS A 26 19.41 -13.07 -12.35
N GLY A 27 18.89 -14.01 -11.53
CA GLY A 27 19.69 -15.08 -10.92
C GLY A 27 20.07 -14.87 -9.45
N ALA A 28 19.52 -13.85 -8.78
CA ALA A 28 19.68 -13.69 -7.34
C ALA A 28 19.17 -14.90 -6.54
N GLU A 29 19.81 -15.14 -5.39
CA GLU A 29 19.44 -16.24 -4.50
C GLU A 29 18.01 -16.04 -3.97
N THR A 30 17.28 -17.13 -3.77
CA THR A 30 15.92 -17.10 -3.23
C THR A 30 15.85 -16.46 -1.84
N ALA A 31 16.94 -16.52 -1.07
CA ALA A 31 17.08 -15.82 0.21
C ALA A 31 17.02 -14.29 0.05
N ASP A 32 17.70 -13.73 -0.95
CA ASP A 32 17.73 -12.30 -1.23
C ASP A 32 16.39 -11.81 -1.76
N ILE A 33 15.72 -12.60 -2.62
CA ILE A 33 14.37 -12.31 -3.08
C ILE A 33 13.40 -12.19 -1.89
N LYS A 34 13.49 -13.12 -0.93
CA LYS A 34 12.65 -13.12 0.27
C LYS A 34 12.97 -11.94 1.20
N LYS A 35 14.23 -11.49 1.25
CA LYS A 35 14.64 -10.33 2.04
C LYS A 35 14.13 -9.03 1.44
N ALA A 36 14.32 -8.84 0.14
CA ALA A 36 13.85 -7.68 -0.60
C ALA A 36 12.31 -7.56 -0.56
N TYR A 37 11.60 -8.68 -0.69
CA TYR A 37 10.13 -8.69 -0.57
C TYR A 37 9.66 -8.22 0.81
N ARG A 38 10.30 -8.69 1.89
CA ARG A 38 9.96 -8.26 3.26
C ARG A 38 10.22 -6.77 3.48
N HIS A 39 11.30 -6.25 2.92
CA HIS A 39 11.65 -4.84 3.01
C HIS A 39 10.63 -3.94 2.28
N LEU A 40 10.21 -4.36 1.07
CA LEU A 40 9.15 -3.65 0.33
C LEU A 40 7.82 -3.70 1.09
N LEU A 41 7.45 -4.86 1.66
CA LEU A 41 6.23 -4.97 2.46
C LEU A 41 6.26 -4.07 3.69
N SER A 42 7.38 -3.99 4.41
CA SER A 42 7.49 -3.10 5.57
C SER A 42 7.33 -1.63 5.18
N PHE A 43 7.89 -1.23 4.04
CA PHE A 43 7.81 0.15 3.56
C PHE A 43 6.39 0.54 3.14
N VAL A 44 5.70 -0.34 2.39
CA VAL A 44 4.32 -0.13 1.96
C VAL A 44 3.36 -0.15 3.13
N ALA A 45 3.54 -1.07 4.09
CA ALA A 45 2.73 -1.11 5.29
C ALA A 45 2.87 0.18 6.12
N CYS A 46 4.09 0.68 6.33
CA CYS A 46 4.32 1.91 7.05
C CYS A 46 3.66 3.11 6.36
N SER A 47 3.82 3.23 5.04
CA SER A 47 3.21 4.30 4.25
C SER A 47 1.68 4.28 4.34
N LEU A 48 1.05 3.10 4.22
CA LEU A 48 -0.40 2.95 4.36
C LEU A 48 -0.88 3.33 5.76
N VAL A 49 -0.18 2.90 6.82
CA VAL A 49 -0.53 3.26 8.20
C VAL A 49 -0.46 4.78 8.41
N VAL A 50 0.57 5.44 7.86
CA VAL A 50 0.70 6.91 7.93
C VAL A 50 -0.45 7.61 7.20
N VAL A 51 -0.80 7.16 5.99
CA VAL A 51 -1.91 7.74 5.21
C VAL A 51 -3.25 7.58 5.94
N VAL A 52 -3.53 6.39 6.49
CA VAL A 52 -4.77 6.13 7.25
C VAL A 52 -4.83 6.98 8.52
N ALA A 53 -3.73 7.09 9.27
CA ALA A 53 -3.66 7.92 10.45
C ALA A 53 -3.88 9.41 10.12
N ALA A 54 -3.24 9.93 9.07
CA ALA A 54 -3.42 11.31 8.63
C ALA A 54 -4.87 11.58 8.19
N ALA A 55 -5.49 10.67 7.45
CA ALA A 55 -6.88 10.79 7.04
C ALA A 55 -7.85 10.78 8.24
N ALA A 56 -7.59 9.92 9.24
CA ALA A 56 -8.38 9.88 10.46
C ALA A 56 -8.25 11.18 11.27
N VAL A 57 -7.03 11.72 11.42
CA VAL A 57 -6.80 13.01 12.06
C VAL A 57 -7.52 14.13 11.31
N TYR A 58 -7.40 14.15 9.98
CA TYR A 58 -8.09 15.15 9.16
C TYR A 58 -9.62 15.06 9.31
N ALA A 59 -10.19 13.86 9.33
CA ALA A 59 -11.63 13.66 9.55
C ALA A 59 -12.07 14.12 10.95
N VAL A 60 -11.27 13.88 12.00
CA VAL A 60 -11.55 14.39 13.35
C VAL A 60 -11.48 15.92 13.39
N VAL A 61 -10.48 16.53 12.74
CA VAL A 61 -10.36 17.98 12.63
C VAL A 61 -11.54 18.56 11.85
N ASP A 62 -11.96 17.95 10.73
CA ASP A 62 -13.12 18.37 9.96
C ASP A 62 -14.41 18.31 10.80
N LEU A 63 -14.59 17.23 11.57
CA LEU A 63 -15.75 17.06 12.47
C LEU A 63 -15.80 18.12 13.58
N ILE A 64 -14.65 18.52 14.12
CA ILE A 64 -14.53 19.59 15.12
C ILE A 64 -14.70 20.97 14.47
N HIS A 65 -14.25 21.13 13.22
CA HIS A 65 -14.34 22.38 12.49
C HIS A 65 -15.73 22.64 11.89
N GLN A 66 -16.60 21.63 11.75
CA GLN A 66 -18.01 21.80 11.40
C GLN A 66 -18.70 22.72 12.44
N PRO A 67 -18.91 24.02 12.13
CA PRO A 67 -19.59 24.91 13.05
C PRO A 67 -21.08 24.64 12.92
N ARG A 68 -21.60 23.78 13.80
CA ARG A 68 -23.04 23.63 14.15
C ARG A 68 -24.04 24.03 13.04
N LYS A 69 -24.04 23.37 11.89
CA LYS A 69 -25.18 23.46 10.95
C LYS A 69 -26.15 22.30 11.19
N ARG A 70 -26.98 22.43 12.24
CA ARG A 70 -28.41 22.02 12.30
C ARG A 70 -28.95 22.08 13.74
N LYS A 71 -28.99 23.29 14.30
CA LYS A 71 -30.19 23.69 15.06
C LYS A 71 -31.21 24.17 14.03
N ARG A 72 -32.10 23.30 13.54
CA ARG A 72 -33.35 23.64 12.81
C ARG A 72 -34.02 22.36 12.30
N ILE A 73 -34.49 21.51 13.20
CA ILE A 73 -35.72 20.74 12.99
C ILE A 73 -36.46 20.74 14.34
N ALA A 74 -36.91 21.92 14.73
CA ALA A 74 -37.99 22.10 15.68
C ALA A 74 -39.11 22.75 14.87
N LYS A 75 -40.02 21.93 14.36
CA LYS A 75 -41.44 22.24 14.20
C LYS A 75 -42.20 20.95 13.90
#